data_AF-B4LEB6-F1
#
_entry.id   AF-B4LEB6-F1
#
_cell.length_a   1.000
_cell.length_b   1.000
_cell.length_c   1.000
_cell.angle_alpha   90.00
_cell.angle_beta   90.00
_cell.angle_gamma   90.00
#
_symmetry.space_group_name_H-M   'P 1'
#
loop_
_entity.id
_entity.type
_entity.pdbx_description
1 polymer ?
#
loop_
_entity_poly.entity_id
_entity_poly.type
_entity_poly.pdbx_seq_one_letter_code
_entity_poly.pdbx_strand_id
1 'polypeptide(L)'
;MAKTKRNIRAKAKSAVGVAKQKTQEVQAKLNKAVRQDKLLHKTLTPKKTTTKKEKSAQKHTKLLKRFVEIKKEFKEEQARKNREKTKVIGDLKPLRDALPSLGDIYKLVKSQKRETNEQTALTEPEPLSAKKKIQKKRNENVRKVQSFEKLIKDKKFRRNPREVIANHLRNKYQAMEEEDAE
;
A
#
# COMPACT_ATOMS: atom_id res chain seq x y z
N MET A 1 -82.63 12.08 -11.50
CA MET A 1 -81.51 12.05 -10.51
C MET A 1 -80.12 12.44 -11.06
N ALA A 2 -79.99 13.15 -12.20
CA ALA A 2 -78.69 13.45 -12.81
C ALA A 2 -78.05 14.80 -12.38
N LYS A 3 -78.85 15.75 -11.90
CA LYS A 3 -78.39 17.12 -11.55
C LYS A 3 -77.62 17.17 -10.21
N THR A 4 -77.98 16.34 -9.23
CA THR A 4 -77.31 16.25 -7.92
C THR A 4 -75.90 15.64 -8.00
N LYS A 5 -75.70 14.63 -8.86
CA LYS A 5 -74.38 13.99 -9.07
C LYS A 5 -73.33 14.91 -9.72
N ARG A 6 -73.75 15.90 -10.54
CA ARG A 6 -72.83 16.91 -11.13
C ARG A 6 -72.26 17.87 -10.08
N ASN A 7 -73.06 18.28 -9.10
CA ASN A 7 -72.62 19.21 -8.05
C ASN A 7 -71.60 18.59 -7.10
N ILE A 8 -71.75 17.30 -6.76
CA ILE A 8 -70.77 16.59 -5.91
C ILE A 8 -69.44 16.45 -6.66
N ARG A 9 -69.47 16.11 -7.95
CA ARG A 9 -68.28 16.02 -8.79
C ARG A 9 -67.57 17.38 -8.96
N ALA A 10 -68.31 18.47 -9.11
CA ALA A 10 -67.75 19.81 -9.21
C ALA A 10 -67.07 20.24 -7.90
N LYS A 11 -67.70 19.97 -6.75
CA LYS A 11 -67.13 20.23 -5.42
C LYS A 11 -65.89 19.37 -5.12
N ALA A 12 -65.90 18.10 -5.54
CA ALA A 12 -64.73 17.23 -5.42
C ALA A 12 -63.57 17.70 -6.33
N LYS A 13 -63.87 18.15 -7.56
CA LYS A 13 -62.86 18.70 -8.48
C LYS A 13 -62.26 20.02 -7.97
N SER A 14 -63.07 20.91 -7.38
CA SER A 14 -62.56 22.15 -6.80
C SER A 14 -61.70 21.89 -5.55
N ALA A 15 -62.12 20.97 -4.67
CA ALA A 15 -61.32 20.57 -3.51
C ALA A 15 -59.97 19.95 -3.91
N VAL A 16 -59.94 19.12 -4.96
CA VAL A 16 -58.69 18.57 -5.53
C VAL A 16 -57.82 19.67 -6.16
N GLY A 17 -58.42 20.68 -6.80
CA GLY A 17 -57.70 21.85 -7.33
C GLY A 17 -57.02 22.65 -6.21
N VAL A 18 -57.75 22.94 -5.13
CA VAL A 18 -57.22 23.64 -3.95
C VAL A 18 -56.11 22.83 -3.27
N ALA A 19 -56.26 21.52 -3.16
CA ALA A 19 -55.21 20.65 -2.61
C ALA A 19 -53.94 20.68 -3.47
N LYS A 20 -54.06 20.61 -4.80
CA LYS A 20 -52.92 20.70 -5.73
C LYS A 20 -52.22 22.06 -5.66
N GLN A 21 -52.98 23.14 -5.52
CA GLN A 21 -52.41 24.48 -5.36
C GLN A 21 -51.63 24.59 -4.04
N LYS A 22 -52.19 24.08 -2.94
CA LYS A 22 -51.48 24.03 -1.65
C LYS A 22 -50.21 23.18 -1.70
N THR A 23 -50.22 22.03 -2.38
CA THR A 23 -49.00 21.22 -2.52
C THR A 23 -47.94 21.92 -3.38
N GLN A 24 -48.34 22.63 -4.43
CA GLN A 24 -47.42 23.44 -5.23
C GLN A 24 -46.83 24.61 -4.44
N GLU A 25 -47.63 25.30 -3.62
CA GLU A 25 -47.15 26.37 -2.74
C GLU A 25 -46.17 25.87 -1.69
N VAL A 26 -46.42 24.70 -1.09
CA VAL A 26 -45.49 24.06 -0.14
C VAL A 26 -44.18 23.68 -0.84
N GLN A 27 -44.25 23.10 -2.04
CA GLN A 27 -43.06 22.79 -2.84
C GLN A 27 -42.28 24.05 -3.25
N ALA A 28 -42.98 25.13 -3.61
CA ALA A 28 -42.34 26.42 -3.94
C ALA A 28 -41.64 27.03 -2.72
N LYS A 29 -42.25 26.94 -1.53
CA LYS A 29 -41.64 27.39 -0.26
C LYS A 29 -40.40 26.55 0.09
N LEU A 30 -40.46 25.23 -0.04
CA LEU A 30 -39.31 24.35 0.15
C LEU A 30 -38.18 24.68 -0.82
N ASN A 31 -38.49 24.87 -2.10
CA ASN A 31 -37.50 25.24 -3.10
C ASN A 31 -36.89 26.63 -2.84
N LYS A 32 -37.67 27.58 -2.32
CA LYS A 32 -37.17 28.91 -1.91
C LYS A 32 -36.25 28.80 -0.70
N ALA A 33 -36.60 27.98 0.30
CA ALA A 33 -35.75 27.72 1.46
C ALA A 33 -34.42 27.05 1.05
N VAL A 34 -34.47 26.01 0.21
CA VAL A 34 -33.26 25.34 -0.32
C VAL A 34 -32.39 26.30 -1.13
N ARG A 35 -32.98 27.23 -1.90
CA ARG A 35 -32.23 28.27 -2.61
C ARG A 35 -31.61 29.27 -1.64
N GLN A 36 -32.33 29.67 -0.59
CA GLN A 36 -31.81 30.56 0.45
C GLN A 36 -30.66 29.91 1.23
N ASP A 37 -30.77 28.65 1.62
CA ASP A 37 -29.66 27.90 2.25
C ASP A 37 -28.44 27.81 1.33
N LYS A 38 -28.63 27.50 0.05
CA LYS A 38 -27.53 27.49 -0.94
C LYS A 38 -26.88 28.87 -1.14
N LEU A 39 -27.66 29.94 -1.03
CA LEU A 39 -27.18 31.33 -1.10
C LEU A 39 -26.43 31.71 0.18
N LEU A 40 -26.95 31.34 1.35
CA LEU A 40 -26.30 31.54 2.65
C LEU A 40 -24.96 30.80 2.73
N HIS A 41 -24.86 29.57 2.23
CA HIS A 41 -23.57 28.87 2.21
C HIS A 41 -22.55 29.49 1.26
N LYS A 42 -22.97 30.26 0.24
CA LYS A 42 -22.04 30.91 -0.71
C LYS A 42 -21.47 32.24 -0.18
N THR A 43 -22.17 32.90 0.73
CA THR A 43 -21.78 34.18 1.33
C THR A 43 -21.26 34.04 2.77
N LEU A 44 -21.67 33.01 3.50
CA LEU A 44 -21.26 32.74 4.89
C LEU A 44 -20.11 31.74 5.01
N THR A 45 -19.81 30.95 3.97
CA THR A 45 -18.55 30.21 3.96
C THR A 45 -17.45 31.17 3.55
N PRO A 46 -16.44 31.44 4.41
CA PRO A 46 -15.28 32.16 3.94
C PRO A 46 -14.71 31.32 2.79
N LYS A 47 -14.63 31.91 1.58
CA LYS A 47 -13.73 31.38 0.54
C LYS A 47 -12.43 31.13 1.30
N LYS A 48 -11.97 29.87 1.41
CA LYS A 48 -10.68 29.57 2.04
C LYS A 48 -9.67 30.43 1.28
N THR A 49 -9.29 31.56 1.85
CA THR A 49 -8.31 32.49 1.31
C THR A 49 -6.98 31.80 1.53
N THR A 50 -6.77 30.74 0.76
CA THR A 50 -5.56 29.94 0.82
C THR A 50 -4.43 30.90 0.52
N THR A 51 -3.58 31.11 1.53
CA THR A 51 -2.47 32.04 1.42
C THR A 51 -1.53 31.56 0.31
N LYS A 52 -0.71 32.46 -0.26
CA LYS A 52 0.29 32.07 -1.27
C LYS A 52 1.17 30.91 -0.78
N LYS A 53 1.50 30.91 0.52
CA LYS A 53 2.24 29.85 1.22
C LYS A 53 1.48 28.52 1.21
N GLU A 54 0.19 28.52 1.53
CA GLU A 54 -0.63 27.31 1.51
C GLU A 54 -0.78 26.74 0.10
N LYS A 55 -1.00 27.59 -0.91
CA LYS A 55 -1.04 27.17 -2.32
C LYS A 55 0.28 26.54 -2.78
N SER A 56 1.41 27.12 -2.37
CA SER A 56 2.73 26.56 -2.66
C SER A 56 2.92 25.19 -1.99
N ALA A 57 2.55 25.06 -0.71
CA ALA A 57 2.58 23.78 0.00
C ALA A 57 1.66 22.72 -0.62
N GLN A 58 0.46 23.10 -1.06
CA GLN A 58 -0.47 22.21 -1.77
C GLN A 58 0.10 21.75 -3.12
N LYS A 59 0.79 22.62 -3.87
CA LYS A 59 1.47 22.23 -5.11
C LYS A 59 2.61 21.25 -4.85
N HIS A 60 3.44 21.53 -3.84
CA HIS A 60 4.55 20.65 -3.46
C HIS A 60 4.06 19.28 -3.00
N THR A 61 3.06 19.24 -2.10
CA THR A 61 2.46 17.99 -1.63
C THR A 61 1.79 17.22 -2.76
N LYS A 62 1.09 17.89 -3.69
CA LYS A 62 0.51 17.24 -4.88
C LYS A 62 1.60 16.63 -5.78
N LEU A 63 2.71 17.33 -5.96
CA LEU A 63 3.86 16.83 -6.73
C LEU A 63 4.49 15.59 -6.07
N LEU A 64 4.71 15.63 -4.75
CA LEU A 64 5.23 14.48 -4.00
C LEU A 64 4.28 13.28 -4.08
N LYS A 65 2.97 13.49 -3.95
CA LYS A 65 1.95 12.44 -4.12
C LYS A 65 2.06 11.80 -5.50
N ARG A 66 2.17 12.61 -6.56
CA ARG A 66 2.36 12.13 -7.93
C ARG A 66 3.62 11.27 -8.07
N PHE A 67 4.75 11.67 -7.48
CA PHE A 67 5.96 10.84 -7.52
C PHE A 67 5.81 9.51 -6.77
N VAL A 68 5.08 9.50 -5.66
CA VAL A 68 4.79 8.27 -4.90
C VAL A 68 3.87 7.35 -5.72
N GLU A 69 2.84 7.89 -6.36
CA GLU A 69 1.92 7.16 -7.24
C GLU A 69 2.67 6.53 -8.42
N ILE A 70 3.48 7.31 -9.16
CA ILE A 70 4.30 6.79 -10.27
C ILE A 70 5.23 5.67 -9.80
N LYS A 71 5.86 5.80 -8.63
CA LYS A 71 6.73 4.76 -8.07
C LYS A 71 5.95 3.49 -7.72
N LYS A 72 4.70 3.60 -7.27
CA LYS A 72 3.84 2.44 -7.00
C LYS A 72 3.44 1.75 -8.29
N GLU A 73 2.96 2.51 -9.28
CA GLU A 73 2.58 2.00 -10.60
C GLU A 73 3.76 1.27 -11.27
N PHE A 74 4.95 1.84 -11.25
CA PHE A 74 6.15 1.20 -11.80
C PHE A 74 6.50 -0.11 -11.09
N LYS A 75 6.37 -0.17 -9.75
CA LYS A 75 6.59 -1.40 -9.00
C LYS A 75 5.57 -2.48 -9.35
N GLU A 76 4.31 -2.10 -9.49
CA GLU A 76 3.24 -3.03 -9.89
C GLU A 76 3.43 -3.54 -11.31
N GLU A 77 3.82 -2.68 -12.25
CA GLU A 77 4.10 -3.05 -13.63
C GLU A 77 5.31 -3.98 -13.73
N GLN A 78 6.39 -3.69 -12.99
CA GLN A 78 7.53 -4.61 -12.88
C GLN A 78 7.13 -5.94 -12.25
N ALA A 79 6.29 -5.94 -11.22
CA ALA A 79 5.77 -7.17 -10.64
C ALA A 79 4.90 -7.96 -11.63
N ARG A 80 4.09 -7.29 -12.46
CA ARG A 80 3.31 -7.93 -13.54
C ARG A 80 4.21 -8.53 -14.61
N LYS A 81 5.18 -7.76 -15.13
CA LYS A 81 6.17 -8.24 -16.11
C LYS A 81 6.98 -9.41 -15.57
N ASN A 82 7.33 -9.38 -14.28
CA ASN A 82 8.01 -10.50 -13.63
C ASN A 82 7.09 -11.71 -13.54
N ARG A 83 5.80 -11.56 -13.19
CA ARG A 83 4.81 -12.66 -13.18
C ARG A 83 4.58 -13.26 -14.57
N GLU A 84 4.56 -12.43 -15.61
CA GLU A 84 4.40 -12.87 -17.01
C GLU A 84 5.65 -13.60 -17.51
N LYS A 85 6.84 -13.14 -17.11
CA LYS A 85 8.13 -13.74 -17.49
C LYS A 85 8.47 -14.98 -16.68
N THR A 86 8.06 -15.05 -15.42
CA THR A 86 8.11 -16.30 -14.67
C THR A 86 7.16 -17.25 -15.38
N LYS A 87 7.71 -18.28 -16.04
CA LYS A 87 6.94 -19.42 -16.54
C LYS A 87 6.30 -20.05 -15.30
N VAL A 88 5.10 -19.58 -14.95
CA VAL A 88 4.35 -20.08 -13.79
C VAL A 88 4.17 -21.57 -14.03
N ILE A 89 4.83 -22.34 -13.17
CA ILE A 89 4.82 -23.80 -13.21
C ILE A 89 3.38 -24.23 -12.85
N GLY A 90 2.59 -24.64 -13.84
CA GLY A 90 1.32 -25.36 -13.66
C GLY A 90 0.07 -24.56 -13.28
N ASP A 91 -1.02 -25.30 -13.00
CA ASP A 91 -2.32 -24.75 -12.59
C ASP A 91 -2.19 -24.02 -11.24
N LEU A 92 -2.79 -22.83 -11.13
CA LEU A 92 -2.78 -21.98 -9.94
C LEU A 92 -3.93 -22.29 -8.98
N LYS A 93 -4.86 -23.18 -9.37
CA LYS A 93 -5.95 -23.66 -8.51
C LYS A 93 -5.45 -24.26 -7.19
N PRO A 94 -4.39 -25.08 -7.12
CA PRO A 94 -3.90 -25.64 -5.86
C PRO A 94 -3.52 -24.56 -4.85
N LEU A 95 -3.00 -23.40 -5.28
CA LEU A 95 -2.68 -22.28 -4.39
C LEU A 95 -3.93 -21.51 -3.93
N ARG A 96 -4.96 -21.45 -4.77
CA ARG A 96 -6.26 -20.84 -4.42
C ARG A 96 -7.03 -21.74 -3.46
N ASP A 97 -7.01 -23.04 -3.71
CA ASP A 97 -7.72 -24.08 -2.95
C ASP A 97 -7.00 -24.38 -1.62
N ALA A 98 -5.68 -24.17 -1.55
CA ALA A 98 -4.92 -24.24 -0.31
C ALA A 98 -5.15 -23.05 0.64
N LEU A 99 -5.91 -22.02 0.24
CA LEU A 99 -6.29 -20.94 1.15
C LEU A 99 -7.46 -21.40 2.04
N PRO A 100 -7.41 -21.17 3.36
CA PRO A 100 -8.53 -21.46 4.24
C PRO A 100 -9.78 -20.71 3.81
N SER A 101 -10.93 -21.37 3.85
CA SER A 101 -12.20 -20.69 3.63
C SER A 101 -12.44 -19.68 4.74
N LEU A 102 -13.21 -18.62 4.46
CA LEU A 102 -13.51 -17.60 5.46
C LEU A 102 -14.15 -18.20 6.74
N GLY A 103 -14.94 -19.27 6.58
CA GLY A 103 -15.50 -20.02 7.71
C GLY A 103 -14.43 -20.74 8.55
N ASP A 104 -13.37 -21.24 7.92
CA ASP A 104 -12.25 -21.88 8.61
C ASP A 104 -11.38 -20.86 9.33
N ILE A 105 -11.21 -19.65 8.77
CA ILE A 105 -10.59 -18.52 9.46
C ILE A 105 -11.36 -18.16 10.74
N TYR A 106 -12.70 -18.10 10.68
CA TYR A 106 -13.51 -17.83 11.87
C TYR A 106 -13.40 -18.92 12.93
N LYS A 107 -13.30 -20.21 12.53
CA LYS A 107 -13.07 -21.32 13.45
C LYS A 107 -11.68 -21.23 14.09
N LEU A 108 -10.65 -20.88 13.32
CA LEU A 108 -9.28 -20.73 13.78
C LEU A 108 -9.12 -19.59 14.80
N VAL A 109 -9.77 -18.45 14.55
CA VAL A 109 -9.78 -17.34 15.52
C VAL A 109 -10.54 -17.72 16.80
N LYS A 110 -11.56 -18.58 16.70
CA LYS A 110 -12.33 -19.07 17.84
C LYS A 110 -11.57 -20.14 18.65
N SER A 111 -10.73 -20.95 18.00
CA SER A 111 -9.85 -21.92 18.67
C SER A 111 -8.59 -21.26 19.24
N GLN A 112 -7.97 -20.29 18.55
CA GLN A 112 -6.81 -19.55 19.05
C GLN A 112 -7.12 -18.78 20.34
N LYS A 113 -8.35 -18.26 20.53
CA LYS A 113 -8.77 -17.68 21.82
C LYS A 113 -8.68 -18.65 23.01
N ARG A 114 -8.51 -19.96 22.76
CA ARG A 114 -8.31 -20.99 23.80
C ARG A 114 -6.85 -21.44 23.94
N GLU A 115 -5.97 -21.09 23.00
CA GLU A 115 -4.59 -21.62 22.90
C GLU A 115 -3.50 -20.53 22.95
N THR A 116 -3.87 -19.26 23.22
CA THR A 116 -2.97 -18.09 23.31
C THR A 116 -1.92 -18.12 24.43
N ASN A 117 -1.59 -19.28 25.00
CA ASN A 117 -0.57 -19.38 26.04
C ASN A 117 0.77 -20.00 25.59
N GLU A 118 0.91 -20.58 24.39
CA GLU A 118 2.10 -21.44 24.12
C GLU A 118 2.91 -21.17 22.85
N GLN A 119 2.55 -20.24 21.97
CA GLN A 119 3.26 -20.09 20.68
C GLN A 119 3.89 -18.71 20.49
N THR A 120 4.94 -18.44 21.26
CA THR A 120 5.87 -17.31 21.01
C THR A 120 7.32 -17.79 21.10
N ALA A 121 7.68 -18.82 20.33
CA ALA A 121 9.08 -19.29 20.30
C ALA A 121 9.46 -19.97 18.98
N LEU A 122 9.27 -19.29 17.85
CA LEU A 122 10.01 -19.63 16.63
C LEU A 122 10.64 -18.34 16.08
N THR A 123 11.89 -18.19 16.47
CA THR A 123 12.78 -17.06 16.27
C THR A 123 13.16 -16.90 14.80
N GLU A 124 12.46 -16.04 14.06
CA GLU A 124 13.04 -15.46 12.85
C GLU A 124 14.20 -14.52 13.25
N PRO A 125 15.35 -14.53 12.55
CA PRO A 125 16.43 -13.60 12.85
C PRO A 125 15.97 -12.18 12.52
N GLU A 126 15.77 -11.37 13.55
CA GLU A 126 15.37 -9.97 13.41
C GLU A 126 16.21 -9.26 12.34
N PRO A 127 15.58 -8.50 11.43
CA PRO A 127 16.30 -7.72 10.44
C PRO A 127 17.18 -6.70 11.18
N LEU A 128 18.50 -6.93 11.17
CA LEU A 128 19.49 -6.08 11.84
C LEU A 128 19.19 -4.61 11.56
N SER A 129 18.98 -3.83 12.63
CA SER A 129 18.78 -2.38 12.56
C SER A 129 19.85 -1.72 11.67
N ALA A 130 19.47 -0.66 10.95
CA ALA A 130 20.35 0.02 9.99
C ALA A 130 21.73 0.38 10.57
N LYS A 131 21.77 0.76 11.85
CA LYS A 131 23.02 1.02 12.59
C LYS A 131 23.92 -0.22 12.69
N LYS A 132 23.36 -1.38 13.03
CA LYS A 132 24.09 -2.66 13.09
C LYS A 132 24.63 -3.06 11.72
N LYS A 133 23.87 -2.84 10.64
CA LYS A 133 24.35 -3.08 9.26
C LYS A 133 25.54 -2.20 8.88
N ILE A 134 25.50 -0.91 9.22
CA ILE A 134 26.61 0.02 8.99
C ILE A 134 27.85 -0.40 9.79
N GLN A 135 27.68 -0.77 11.06
CA GLN A 135 28.77 -1.25 11.91
C GLN A 135 29.40 -2.54 11.37
N LYS A 136 28.58 -3.50 10.91
CA LYS A 136 29.06 -4.74 10.29
C LYS A 136 29.92 -4.47 9.07
N LYS A 137 29.43 -3.63 8.15
CA LYS A 137 30.18 -3.21 6.94
C LYS A 137 31.49 -2.50 7.29
N ARG A 138 31.48 -1.62 8.30
CA ARG A 138 32.70 -0.95 8.77
C ARG A 138 33.72 -1.96 9.27
N ASN A 139 33.29 -2.91 10.09
CA ASN A 139 34.17 -3.94 10.64
C ASN A 139 34.72 -4.87 9.56
N GLU A 140 33.90 -5.25 8.58
CA GLU A 140 34.34 -6.03 7.41
C GLU A 140 35.41 -5.27 6.61
N ASN A 141 35.22 -3.98 6.36
CA ASN A 141 36.21 -3.16 5.66
C ASN A 141 37.52 -3.04 6.45
N VAL A 142 37.46 -2.82 7.76
CA VAL A 142 38.66 -2.77 8.61
C VAL A 142 39.41 -4.09 8.57
N ARG A 143 38.71 -5.23 8.66
CA ARG A 143 39.32 -6.56 8.56
C ARG A 143 40.00 -6.77 7.20
N LYS A 144 39.38 -6.36 6.10
CA LYS A 144 39.96 -6.43 4.74
C LYS A 144 41.25 -5.60 4.63
N VAL A 145 41.21 -4.36 5.11
CA VAL A 145 42.39 -3.49 5.09
C VAL A 145 43.53 -4.10 5.91
N GLN A 146 43.23 -4.60 7.11
CA GLN A 146 44.22 -5.29 7.95
C GLN A 146 44.79 -6.54 7.29
N SER A 147 43.99 -7.35 6.59
CA SER A 147 44.49 -8.52 5.87
C SER A 147 45.40 -8.13 4.71
N PHE A 148 45.06 -7.06 3.96
CA PHE A 148 45.92 -6.58 2.88
C PHE A 148 47.21 -5.98 3.40
N GLU A 149 47.18 -5.24 4.50
CA GLU A 149 48.38 -4.69 5.13
C GLU A 149 49.33 -5.82 5.56
N LYS A 150 48.81 -6.89 6.15
CA LYS A 150 49.60 -8.09 6.49
C LYS A 150 50.20 -8.74 5.25
N LEU A 151 49.42 -8.89 4.18
CA LEU A 151 49.88 -9.49 2.92
C LEU A 151 51.00 -8.67 2.27
N ILE A 152 50.87 -7.34 2.24
CA ILE A 152 51.88 -6.44 1.67
C ILE A 152 53.19 -6.47 2.48
N LYS A 153 53.08 -6.62 3.81
CA LYS A 153 54.23 -6.76 4.70
C LYS A 153 54.94 -8.12 4.57
N ASP A 154 54.29 -9.12 3.96
CA ASP A 154 54.84 -10.46 3.85
C ASP A 154 55.97 -10.54 2.80
N LYS A 155 57.09 -11.16 3.19
CA LYS A 155 58.31 -11.23 2.36
C LYS A 155 58.08 -12.05 1.09
N LYS A 156 57.26 -13.10 1.18
CA LYS A 156 56.91 -13.98 0.04
C LYS A 156 56.13 -13.23 -1.03
N PHE A 157 55.15 -12.43 -0.62
CA PHE A 157 54.35 -11.59 -1.51
C PHE A 157 55.20 -10.49 -2.16
N ARG A 158 56.14 -9.87 -1.42
CA ARG A 158 57.07 -8.88 -1.97
C ARG A 158 58.06 -9.47 -2.99
N ARG A 159 58.46 -10.73 -2.80
CA ARG A 159 59.36 -11.44 -3.72
C ARG A 159 58.65 -11.74 -5.04
N ASN A 160 57.52 -12.46 -4.98
CA ASN A 160 56.78 -12.94 -6.15
C ASN A 160 55.25 -12.85 -5.91
N PRO A 161 54.61 -11.69 -6.17
CA PRO A 161 53.18 -11.51 -5.88
C PRO A 161 52.29 -12.38 -6.79
N ARG A 162 52.69 -12.59 -8.05
CA ARG A 162 51.91 -13.36 -9.04
C ARG A 162 51.73 -14.81 -8.62
N GLU A 163 52.78 -15.42 -8.07
CA GLU A 163 52.78 -16.81 -7.62
C GLU A 163 51.90 -17.01 -6.39
N VAL A 164 51.98 -16.08 -5.42
CA VAL A 164 51.13 -16.10 -4.22
C VAL A 164 49.64 -15.98 -4.60
N ILE A 165 49.31 -15.12 -5.57
CA ILE A 165 47.93 -14.98 -6.07
C ILE A 165 47.48 -16.25 -6.80
N ALA A 166 48.33 -16.84 -7.64
CA ALA A 166 48.02 -18.08 -8.36
C ALA A 166 47.74 -19.24 -7.40
N ASN A 167 48.55 -19.40 -6.37
CA ASN A 167 48.35 -20.41 -5.33
C ASN A 167 47.06 -20.15 -4.53
N HIS A 168 46.76 -18.89 -4.19
CA HIS A 168 45.51 -18.55 -3.52
C HIS A 168 44.28 -18.91 -4.36
N LEU A 169 44.30 -18.60 -5.66
CA LEU A 169 43.22 -18.95 -6.58
C LEU A 169 43.04 -20.47 -6.68
N ARG A 170 44.13 -21.22 -6.88
CA ARG A 170 44.10 -22.69 -6.93
C ARG A 170 43.47 -23.28 -5.68
N ASN A 171 43.93 -22.88 -4.50
CA ASN A 171 43.40 -23.38 -3.23
C ASN A 171 41.92 -23.01 -3.05
N LYS A 172 41.51 -21.82 -3.51
CA LYS A 172 40.12 -21.37 -3.42
C LYS A 172 39.19 -22.21 -4.30
N TYR A 173 39.62 -22.54 -5.52
CA TYR A 173 38.85 -23.42 -6.40
C TYR A 173 38.74 -24.84 -5.85
N GLN A 174 39.84 -25.39 -5.31
CA GLN A 174 39.83 -26.70 -4.66
C GLN A 174 38.86 -26.75 -3.46
N ALA A 175 38.87 -25.73 -2.60
CA ALA A 175 37.95 -25.67 -1.46
C ALA A 175 36.48 -25.56 -1.88
N MET A 176 36.18 -24.89 -3.01
CA MET A 176 34.81 -24.84 -3.55
C MET A 176 34.39 -26.20 -4.12
N GLU A 177 35.27 -26.89 -4.84
CA GLU A 177 35.01 -28.23 -5.37
C GLU A 177 34.79 -29.26 -4.26
N GLU A 178 35.47 -29.12 -3.11
CA GLU A 178 35.28 -29.97 -1.93
C GLU A 178 33.95 -29.68 -1.20
N GLU A 179 33.54 -28.40 -1.07
CA GLU A 179 32.24 -28.03 -0.46
C GLU A 179 31.03 -28.45 -1.32
N ASP A 180 31.16 -28.48 -2.65
CA ASP A 180 30.09 -28.90 -3.56
C ASP A 180 29.94 -30.44 -3.66
N ALA A 181 30.92 -31.19 -3.13
CA ALA A 181 30.93 -32.66 -3.15
C ALA A 181 30.39 -33.30 -1.86
N GLU A 182 30.16 -32.52 -0.80
CA GLU A 182 29.49 -32.93 0.47
C GLU A 182 27.98 -32.61 0.47
#